data_AF-A0AB39P4B5-F1
#
_entry.id   AF-A0AB39P4B5-F1
#
_cell.length_a   1.000
_cell.length_b   1.000
_cell.length_c   1.000
_cell.angle_alpha   90.00
_cell.angle_beta   90.00
_cell.angle_gamma   90.00
#
_symmetry.space_group_name_H-M   'P 1'
#
loop_
_entity.id
_entity.type
_entity.pdbx_description
1 polymer ?
#
loop_
_entity_poly.entity_id
_entity_poly.type
_entity_poly.pdbx_seq_one_letter_code
_entity_poly.pdbx_strand_id
1 'polypeptide(L)'
;MNDQENDQAVEPVETNEPSASSEPSASYADEAALWSRLARLLPSREDAAEFQDCWEIGEQEAGLQFVLLPRLLAQGVAIGETTRAELAVLAGEWGMWDALGAEIARCPGDPAQDGSLRLVEFEYVADGGEPLTTEVRGPDAGLVLVPWIACTHCGQVLARAHRREEWGDLSYLPESYVVFDPDGGTAPGVFAQDSVWGALHALRTTCPGLGGPPDLPDSSVLANPSGPSSSSDPSSSSDASDTSGRWDF
;
A
#
# COMPACT_ATOMS: atom_id res chain seq x y z
N MET A 1 -86.45 6.16 13.36
CA MET A 1 -86.49 6.06 11.90
C MET A 1 -85.30 6.90 11.43
N ASN A 2 -84.05 6.43 11.58
CA ASN A 2 -83.38 5.36 10.81
C ASN A 2 -83.59 5.64 9.30
N ASP A 3 -82.58 5.90 8.47
CA ASP A 3 -81.30 5.18 8.34
C ASP A 3 -80.12 6.10 7.95
N GLN A 4 -78.96 5.78 8.50
CA GLN A 4 -77.67 6.39 8.20
C GLN A 4 -76.73 5.25 7.78
N GLU A 5 -76.65 4.97 6.48
CA GLU A 5 -75.63 4.07 5.91
C GLU A 5 -74.45 4.93 5.45
N ASN A 6 -73.40 4.95 6.28
CA ASN A 6 -72.09 5.49 5.93
C ASN A 6 -71.21 4.30 5.53
N ASP A 7 -71.12 4.07 4.22
CA ASP A 7 -70.21 3.11 3.58
C ASP A 7 -68.77 3.66 3.72
N GLN A 8 -68.04 3.21 4.74
CA GLN A 8 -66.59 3.36 4.79
C GLN A 8 -65.96 2.00 4.53
N ALA A 9 -65.45 1.84 3.32
CA ALA A 9 -64.56 0.77 2.94
C ALA A 9 -63.33 0.79 3.86
N VAL A 10 -63.14 -0.31 4.59
CA VAL A 10 -61.93 -0.58 5.36
C VAL A 10 -60.87 -1.02 4.34
N GLU A 11 -59.90 -0.15 4.07
CA GLU A 11 -58.72 -0.54 3.29
C GLU A 11 -57.88 -1.55 4.11
N PRO A 12 -57.36 -2.62 3.48
CA PRO A 12 -56.54 -3.58 4.19
C PRO A 12 -55.22 -2.94 4.61
N VAL A 13 -54.89 -3.04 5.89
CA VAL A 13 -53.57 -2.75 6.43
C VAL A 13 -52.58 -3.68 5.75
N GLU A 14 -51.81 -3.16 4.80
CA GLU A 14 -50.63 -3.82 4.28
C GLU A 14 -49.65 -3.98 5.44
N THR A 15 -49.52 -5.22 5.88
CA THR A 15 -48.45 -5.65 6.77
C THR A 15 -47.13 -5.41 6.05
N ASN A 16 -46.44 -4.35 6.42
CA ASN A 16 -45.04 -4.13 6.06
C ASN A 16 -44.22 -5.32 6.56
N GLU A 17 -43.92 -6.25 5.67
CA GLU A 17 -42.86 -7.23 5.90
C GLU A 17 -41.55 -6.47 6.07
N PRO A 18 -40.73 -6.76 7.10
CA PRO A 18 -39.43 -6.14 7.24
C PRO A 18 -38.57 -6.59 6.06
N SER A 19 -38.29 -5.66 5.14
CA SER A 19 -37.35 -5.85 4.04
C SER A 19 -36.09 -6.53 4.55
N ALA A 20 -35.78 -7.67 3.93
CA ALA A 20 -34.58 -8.44 4.16
C ALA A 20 -33.37 -7.50 4.18
N SER A 21 -32.62 -7.54 5.28
CA SER A 21 -31.37 -6.82 5.47
C SER A 21 -30.44 -7.16 4.31
N SER A 22 -30.17 -6.20 3.44
CA SER A 22 -29.19 -6.35 2.36
C SER A 22 -27.84 -6.71 3.00
N GLU A 23 -27.33 -7.91 2.70
CA GLU A 23 -25.97 -8.27 3.09
C GLU A 23 -24.99 -7.26 2.48
N PRO A 24 -24.00 -6.77 3.24
CA PRO A 24 -23.02 -5.85 2.71
C PRO A 24 -22.27 -6.50 1.53
N SER A 25 -22.02 -5.72 0.47
CA SER A 25 -21.25 -6.20 -0.68
C SER A 25 -19.83 -6.61 -0.24
N ALA A 26 -19.21 -7.55 -0.95
CA ALA A 26 -17.85 -8.00 -0.63
C ALA A 26 -16.84 -6.83 -0.54
N SER A 27 -16.98 -5.83 -1.42
CA SER A 27 -16.17 -4.60 -1.38
C SER A 27 -16.30 -3.84 -0.07
N TYR A 28 -17.54 -3.70 0.45
CA TYR A 28 -17.78 -3.01 1.71
C TYR A 28 -17.21 -3.80 2.90
N ALA A 29 -17.31 -5.13 2.87
CA ALA A 29 -16.73 -5.98 3.91
C ALA A 29 -15.19 -5.93 3.93
N ASP A 30 -14.56 -5.91 2.75
CA ASP A 30 -13.10 -5.78 2.63
C ASP A 30 -12.62 -4.41 3.11
N GLU A 31 -13.36 -3.35 2.76
CA GLU A 31 -13.11 -1.99 3.25
C GLU A 31 -13.25 -1.94 4.78
N ALA A 32 -14.36 -2.43 5.34
CA ALA A 32 -14.58 -2.49 6.79
C ALA A 32 -13.44 -3.23 7.53
N ALA A 33 -12.94 -4.31 6.94
CA ALA A 33 -11.83 -5.08 7.48
C ALA A 33 -10.50 -4.31 7.45
N LEU A 34 -10.26 -3.52 6.40
CA LEU A 34 -9.11 -2.61 6.32
C LEU A 34 -9.18 -1.54 7.41
N TRP A 35 -10.30 -0.82 7.52
CA TRP A 35 -10.50 0.23 8.53
C TRP A 35 -10.34 -0.33 9.96
N SER A 36 -10.94 -1.48 10.22
CA SER A 36 -10.78 -2.19 11.50
C SER A 36 -9.34 -2.62 11.78
N ARG A 37 -8.57 -2.98 10.76
CA ARG A 37 -7.15 -3.29 10.90
C ARG A 37 -6.33 -2.04 11.23
N LEU A 38 -6.59 -0.93 10.55
CA LEU A 38 -5.91 0.35 10.79
C LEU A 38 -6.23 0.93 12.16
N ALA A 39 -7.48 0.82 12.61
CA ALA A 39 -7.91 1.21 13.95
C ALA A 39 -7.08 0.54 15.06
N ARG A 40 -6.65 -0.72 14.85
CA ARG A 40 -5.83 -1.48 15.80
C ARG A 40 -4.39 -1.00 15.90
N LEU A 41 -3.93 -0.13 15.01
CA LEU A 41 -2.64 0.54 15.14
C LEU A 41 -2.69 1.62 16.23
N LEU A 42 -3.88 2.14 16.53
CA LEU A 42 -4.05 3.19 17.52
C LEU A 42 -3.91 2.61 18.94
N PRO A 43 -3.05 3.20 19.79
CA PRO A 43 -2.73 2.63 21.09
C PRO A 43 -3.87 2.83 22.10
N SER A 44 -4.71 3.85 21.92
CA SER A 44 -5.87 4.08 22.78
C SER A 44 -7.14 3.53 22.13
N ARG A 45 -8.01 2.93 22.96
CA ARG A 45 -9.33 2.45 22.50
C ARG A 45 -10.25 3.59 22.08
N GLU A 46 -10.04 4.78 22.66
CA GLU A 46 -10.80 5.98 22.34
C GLU A 46 -10.45 6.48 20.94
N ASP A 47 -9.16 6.62 20.62
CA ASP A 47 -8.71 7.00 19.27
C ASP A 47 -9.14 5.94 18.23
N ALA A 48 -9.06 4.64 18.59
CA ALA A 48 -9.50 3.56 17.71
C ALA A 48 -11.01 3.61 17.42
N ALA A 49 -11.82 3.98 18.42
CA ALA A 49 -13.26 4.17 18.25
C ALA A 49 -13.55 5.43 17.42
N GLU A 50 -12.90 6.55 17.72
CA GLU A 50 -13.04 7.81 16.95
C GLU A 50 -12.70 7.61 15.47
N PHE A 51 -11.63 6.88 15.17
CA PHE A 51 -11.25 6.55 13.79
C PHE A 51 -12.30 5.66 13.08
N GLN A 52 -12.90 4.71 13.79
CA GLN A 52 -13.96 3.86 13.24
C GLN A 52 -15.27 4.62 13.05
N ASP A 53 -15.62 5.49 14.00
CA ASP A 53 -16.80 6.35 13.92
C ASP A 53 -16.73 7.21 12.65
N CYS A 54 -15.56 7.77 12.31
CA CYS A 54 -15.33 8.50 11.06
C CYS A 54 -15.72 7.66 9.83
N TRP A 55 -15.34 6.38 9.76
CA TRP A 55 -15.72 5.52 8.64
C TRP A 55 -17.23 5.23 8.62
N GLU A 56 -17.83 4.94 9.78
CA GLU A 56 -19.26 4.64 9.90
C GLU A 56 -20.16 5.81 9.46
N ILE A 57 -19.71 7.05 9.64
CA ILE A 57 -20.46 8.24 9.25
C ILE A 57 -20.08 8.81 7.87
N GLY A 58 -19.13 8.19 7.15
CA GLY A 58 -18.68 8.65 5.83
C GLY A 58 -17.74 9.86 5.86
N GLU A 59 -16.94 9.99 6.92
CA GLU A 59 -15.93 11.04 7.14
C GLU A 59 -14.51 10.45 7.06
N GLN A 60 -14.23 9.68 6.01
CA GLN A 60 -12.97 8.94 5.85
C GLN A 60 -11.74 9.86 5.82
N GLU A 61 -11.83 10.99 5.12
CA GLU A 61 -10.76 11.99 5.04
C GLU A 61 -10.38 12.49 6.44
N ALA A 62 -11.37 12.75 7.29
CA ALA A 62 -11.17 13.22 8.66
C ALA A 62 -10.52 12.15 9.54
N GLY A 63 -10.97 10.90 9.41
CA GLY A 63 -10.36 9.76 10.10
C GLY A 63 -8.86 9.64 9.80
N LEU A 64 -8.47 9.78 8.53
CA LEU A 64 -7.06 9.71 8.14
C LEU A 64 -6.25 10.92 8.61
N GLN A 65 -6.76 12.12 8.33
CA GLN A 65 -6.03 13.39 8.53
C GLN A 65 -5.96 13.82 9.99
N PHE A 66 -7.03 13.65 10.76
CA PHE A 66 -7.13 14.22 12.11
C PHE A 66 -6.99 13.19 13.22
N VAL A 67 -7.24 11.91 12.93
CA VAL A 67 -7.17 10.83 13.93
C VAL A 67 -5.95 9.95 13.69
N LEU A 68 -5.91 9.19 12.59
CA LEU A 68 -4.92 8.13 12.43
C LEU A 68 -3.49 8.68 12.34
N LEU A 69 -3.17 9.48 11.32
CA LEU A 69 -1.80 9.93 11.07
C LEU A 69 -1.23 10.79 12.22
N PRO A 70 -1.96 11.78 12.76
CA PRO A 70 -1.45 12.56 13.89
C PRO A 70 -1.12 11.70 15.10
N ARG A 71 -1.91 10.65 15.39
CA ARG A 71 -1.67 9.76 16.52
C ARG A 71 -0.49 8.82 16.27
N LEU A 72 -0.37 8.24 15.07
CA LEU A 72 0.79 7.42 14.70
C LEU A 72 2.09 8.22 14.84
N LEU A 73 2.10 9.45 14.33
CA LEU A 73 3.28 10.33 14.38
C LEU A 73 3.58 10.83 15.80
N ALA A 74 2.59 11.36 16.51
CA ALA A 74 2.80 11.92 17.85
C ALA A 74 3.23 10.87 18.88
N GLN A 75 2.78 9.62 18.71
CA GLN A 75 3.06 8.54 19.65
C GLN A 75 4.19 7.62 19.16
N GLY A 76 4.75 7.87 17.98
CA GLY A 76 5.85 7.08 17.41
C GLY A 76 5.47 5.62 17.16
N VAL A 77 4.21 5.35 16.79
CA VAL A 77 3.75 4.00 16.51
C VAL A 77 4.42 3.52 15.22
N ALA A 78 5.22 2.46 15.33
CA ALA A 78 5.87 1.85 14.18
C ALA A 78 4.87 1.06 13.34
N ILE A 79 4.94 1.22 12.02
CA ILE A 79 4.14 0.49 11.04
C ILE A 79 5.03 -0.24 10.04
N GLY A 80 4.62 -1.43 9.62
CA GLY A 80 5.30 -2.16 8.55
C GLY A 80 5.09 -1.51 7.18
N GLU A 81 5.98 -1.77 6.23
CA GLU A 81 5.93 -1.16 4.90
C GLU A 81 4.69 -1.55 4.10
N THR A 82 4.12 -2.74 4.36
CA THR A 82 2.84 -3.13 3.74
C THR A 82 1.70 -2.25 4.23
N THR A 83 1.63 -1.96 5.53
CA THR A 83 0.63 -1.04 6.11
C THR A 83 0.84 0.37 5.59
N ARG A 84 2.09 0.81 5.46
CA ARG A 84 2.42 2.11 4.87
C ARG A 84 1.93 2.23 3.43
N ALA A 85 2.13 1.19 2.61
CA ALA A 85 1.63 1.14 1.24
C ALA A 85 0.10 1.13 1.17
N GLU A 86 -0.59 0.45 2.09
CA GLU A 86 -2.05 0.49 2.17
C GLU A 86 -2.59 1.85 2.60
N LEU A 87 -1.93 2.54 3.54
CA LEU A 87 -2.27 3.92 3.90
C LEU A 87 -2.08 4.86 2.72
N ALA A 88 -1.03 4.67 1.93
CA ALA A 88 -0.83 5.44 0.70
C ALA A 88 -1.98 5.21 -0.28
N VAL A 89 -2.33 3.95 -0.55
CA VAL A 89 -3.44 3.60 -1.44
C VAL A 89 -4.77 4.16 -0.97
N LEU A 90 -5.07 4.05 0.33
CA LEU A 90 -6.27 4.61 0.93
C LEU A 90 -6.29 6.14 0.82
N ALA A 91 -5.18 6.82 1.10
CA ALA A 91 -5.09 8.27 0.89
C ALA A 91 -5.25 8.64 -0.60
N GLY A 92 -4.73 7.84 -1.53
CA GLY A 92 -4.91 8.05 -2.96
C GLY A 92 -6.35 7.88 -3.43
N GLU A 93 -7.04 6.85 -2.93
CA GLU A 93 -8.47 6.59 -3.21
C GLU A 93 -9.35 7.79 -2.80
N TRP A 94 -9.07 8.36 -1.63
CA TRP A 94 -9.78 9.53 -1.11
C TRP A 94 -9.24 10.87 -1.61
N GLY A 95 -8.33 10.88 -2.59
CA GLY A 95 -7.77 12.12 -3.14
C GLY A 95 -6.94 12.95 -2.16
N MET A 96 -6.46 12.33 -1.08
CA MET A 96 -5.71 12.93 0.02
C MET A 96 -4.20 12.68 -0.06
N TRP A 97 -3.71 12.00 -1.10
CA TRP A 97 -2.28 11.66 -1.21
C TRP A 97 -1.37 12.90 -1.19
N ASP A 98 -1.72 13.96 -1.92
CA ASP A 98 -0.90 15.19 -1.95
C ASP A 98 -0.84 15.88 -0.58
N ALA A 99 -1.90 15.75 0.23
CA ALA A 99 -1.95 16.30 1.58
C ALA A 99 -1.23 15.42 2.62
N LEU A 100 -1.34 14.09 2.49
CA LEU A 100 -0.95 13.14 3.54
C LEU A 100 0.31 12.34 3.22
N GLY A 101 0.77 12.30 1.97
CA GLY A 101 1.83 11.40 1.53
C GLY A 101 3.14 11.60 2.30
N ALA A 102 3.54 12.85 2.54
CA ALA A 102 4.74 13.16 3.32
C ALA A 102 4.60 12.79 4.82
N GLU A 103 3.39 12.75 5.36
CA GLU A 103 3.14 12.27 6.73
C GLU A 103 3.19 10.75 6.79
N ILE A 104 2.54 10.08 5.84
CA ILE A 104 2.58 8.61 5.69
C ILE A 104 4.01 8.12 5.54
N ALA A 105 4.84 8.81 4.75
CA ALA A 105 6.25 8.48 4.57
C ALA A 105 7.08 8.65 5.85
N ARG A 106 6.72 9.62 6.70
CA ARG A 106 7.42 9.91 7.97
C ARG A 106 7.01 9.00 9.12
N CYS A 107 5.95 8.20 9.00
CA CYS A 107 5.59 7.25 10.04
C CYS A 107 6.80 6.33 10.37
N PRO A 108 7.08 6.03 11.64
CA PRO A 108 8.19 5.14 11.98
C PRO A 108 8.00 3.76 11.34
N GLY A 109 9.08 3.20 10.77
CA GLY A 109 9.06 1.84 10.24
C GLY A 109 9.16 0.80 11.35
N ASP A 110 8.44 -0.31 11.22
CA ASP A 110 8.61 -1.50 12.06
C ASP A 110 9.52 -2.52 11.35
N PRO A 111 10.79 -2.69 11.78
CA PRO A 111 11.72 -3.63 11.15
C PRO A 111 11.35 -5.10 11.39
N ALA A 112 10.44 -5.39 12.33
CA ALA A 112 9.92 -6.75 12.50
C ALA A 112 8.87 -7.10 11.43
N GLN A 113 8.40 -6.10 10.68
CA GLN A 113 7.39 -6.22 9.63
C GLN A 113 7.95 -5.74 8.28
N ASP A 114 9.11 -6.29 7.90
CA ASP A 114 9.67 -6.12 6.56
C ASP A 114 8.65 -6.63 5.53
N GLY A 115 8.03 -5.67 4.85
CA GLY A 115 6.96 -5.92 3.89
C GLY A 115 7.51 -6.31 2.53
N SER A 116 6.70 -7.04 1.76
CA SER A 116 6.96 -7.29 0.34
C SER A 116 6.74 -6.05 -0.54
N LEU A 117 6.29 -4.94 0.06
CA LEU A 117 5.98 -3.66 -0.58
C LEU A 117 6.78 -2.57 0.11
N ARG A 118 7.15 -1.52 -0.62
CA ARG A 118 7.77 -0.29 -0.11
C ARG A 118 7.23 0.94 -0.85
N LEU A 119 7.13 2.07 -0.16
CA LEU A 119 6.88 3.35 -0.84
C LEU A 119 8.16 3.86 -1.49
N VAL A 120 8.09 4.18 -2.77
CA VAL A 120 9.26 4.66 -3.53
C VAL A 120 9.16 6.12 -3.95
N GLU A 121 7.98 6.73 -3.94
CA GLU A 121 7.81 8.13 -4.37
C GLU A 121 8.66 9.12 -3.54
N PHE A 122 8.91 8.82 -2.26
CA PHE A 122 9.61 9.72 -1.33
C PHE A 122 11.07 9.36 -1.05
N GLU A 123 11.52 8.14 -1.31
CA GLU A 123 12.94 7.76 -1.14
C GLU A 123 13.85 8.58 -2.06
N TYR A 124 13.36 8.96 -3.25
CA TYR A 124 14.14 9.72 -4.22
C TYR A 124 14.27 11.22 -3.90
N VAL A 125 13.40 11.78 -3.04
CA VAL A 125 13.48 13.20 -2.66
C VAL A 125 14.56 13.44 -1.60
N ALA A 126 14.87 12.43 -0.77
CA ALA A 126 15.82 12.54 0.33
C ALA A 126 17.29 12.39 -0.09
N ASP A 127 17.60 11.55 -1.07
CA ASP A 127 18.98 11.19 -1.44
C ASP A 127 19.58 12.05 -2.57
N GLY A 128 18.94 13.15 -2.95
CA GLY A 128 19.43 14.02 -4.03
C GLY A 128 19.56 13.31 -5.38
N GLY A 129 18.98 12.12 -5.51
CA GLY A 129 18.80 11.43 -6.78
C GLY A 129 17.86 12.27 -7.63
N GLU A 130 18.17 12.43 -8.91
CA GLU A 130 17.17 12.84 -9.87
C GLU A 130 15.95 11.94 -9.64
N PRO A 131 14.73 12.49 -9.47
CA PRO A 131 13.55 11.65 -9.37
C PRO A 131 13.56 10.66 -10.55
N LEU A 132 12.89 9.52 -10.41
CA LEU A 132 12.41 8.82 -11.60
C LEU A 132 11.33 9.69 -12.31
N THR A 133 11.66 10.95 -12.61
CA THR A 133 11.24 11.69 -13.81
C THR A 133 11.92 11.12 -15.05
N THR A 134 12.37 9.87 -15.01
CA THR A 134 12.28 9.07 -16.23
C THR A 134 10.79 8.94 -16.46
N GLU A 135 10.21 9.91 -17.18
CA GLU A 135 8.87 9.82 -17.74
C GLU A 135 8.87 8.54 -18.56
N VAL A 136 8.49 7.43 -17.92
CA VAL A 136 8.26 6.19 -18.63
C VAL A 136 7.02 6.50 -19.43
N ARG A 137 7.15 6.54 -20.76
CA ARG A 137 5.99 6.70 -21.62
C ARG A 137 5.00 5.63 -21.22
N GLY A 138 3.84 6.07 -20.74
CA GLY A 138 2.75 5.18 -20.46
C GLY A 138 2.39 4.39 -21.72
N PRO A 139 1.67 3.27 -21.56
CA PRO A 139 1.09 2.54 -22.70
C PRO A 139 0.22 3.45 -23.56
N ASP A 140 -0.36 4.50 -22.96
CA ASP A 140 -1.05 5.58 -23.65
C ASP A 140 -0.10 6.74 -23.98
N ALA A 141 -0.09 7.14 -25.26
CA ALA A 141 0.74 8.23 -25.74
C ALA A 141 0.32 9.57 -25.09
N GLY A 142 1.06 9.99 -24.06
CA GLY A 142 0.88 11.30 -23.41
C GLY A 142 0.77 11.26 -21.89
N LEU A 143 0.71 10.07 -21.27
CA LEU A 143 0.73 9.94 -19.82
C LEU A 143 2.17 9.85 -19.28
N VAL A 144 2.38 10.51 -18.14
CA VAL A 144 3.59 10.46 -17.32
C VAL A 144 3.36 9.50 -16.16
N LEU A 145 4.22 8.50 -16.02
CA LEU A 145 4.17 7.57 -14.88
C LEU A 145 4.99 8.12 -13.71
N VAL A 146 4.36 8.20 -12.54
CA VAL A 146 4.99 8.56 -11.26
C VAL A 146 5.08 7.29 -10.40
N PRO A 147 6.27 6.69 -10.24
CA PRO A 147 6.47 5.52 -9.38
C PRO A 147 6.01 5.78 -7.95
N TRP A 148 5.20 4.85 -7.40
CA TRP A 148 4.54 5.07 -6.13
C TRP A 148 4.87 3.97 -5.10
N ILE A 149 4.57 2.72 -5.43
CA ILE A 149 4.80 1.55 -4.57
C ILE A 149 5.59 0.50 -5.35
N ALA A 150 6.66 -0.02 -4.78
CA ALA A 150 7.43 -1.11 -5.38
C ALA A 150 7.31 -2.40 -4.59
N CYS A 151 7.32 -3.54 -5.27
CA CYS A 151 7.54 -4.83 -4.64
C CYS A 151 9.03 -5.02 -4.36
N THR A 152 9.38 -5.29 -3.11
CA THR A 152 10.77 -5.50 -2.68
C THR A 152 11.35 -6.84 -3.17
N HIS A 153 10.49 -7.79 -3.56
CA HIS A 153 10.90 -9.12 -4.00
C HIS A 153 11.15 -9.21 -5.51
N CYS A 154 10.16 -8.82 -6.34
CA CYS A 154 10.26 -8.92 -7.80
C CYS A 154 10.66 -7.61 -8.49
N GLY A 155 10.76 -6.49 -7.75
CA GLY A 155 11.11 -5.19 -8.32
C GLY A 155 10.01 -4.50 -9.13
N GLN A 156 8.84 -5.14 -9.33
CA GLN A 156 7.71 -4.51 -10.00
C GLN A 156 7.25 -3.24 -9.28
N VAL A 157 6.74 -2.28 -10.04
CA VAL A 157 6.33 -0.96 -9.55
C VAL A 157 4.89 -0.69 -9.94
N LEU A 158 4.09 -0.27 -8.96
CA LEU A 158 2.83 0.43 -9.15
C LEU A 158 3.13 1.92 -9.27
N ALA A 159 2.75 2.51 -10.41
CA ALA A 159 2.83 3.94 -10.68
C ALA A 159 1.44 4.55 -10.89
N ARG A 160 1.36 5.84 -10.58
CA ARG A 160 0.23 6.71 -10.88
C ARG A 160 0.47 7.34 -12.25
N ALA A 161 -0.45 7.18 -13.19
CA ALA A 161 -0.32 7.74 -14.53
C ALA A 161 -1.07 9.06 -14.63
N HIS A 162 -0.36 10.15 -14.89
CA HIS A 162 -0.91 11.50 -14.94
C HIS A 162 -0.85 12.08 -16.35
N ARG A 163 -1.82 12.92 -16.69
CA ARG A 163 -1.69 13.81 -17.86
C ARG A 163 -0.77 14.97 -17.50
N ARG A 164 0.05 15.43 -18.45
CA ARG A 164 0.69 16.75 -18.39
C ARG A 164 -0.33 17.80 -18.80
N GLU A 165 -0.68 18.69 -17.88
CA GLU A 165 -1.62 19.78 -18.15
C GLU A 165 -0.96 20.89 -18.97
N GLU A 166 -1.77 21.74 -19.59
CA GLU A 166 -1.28 22.79 -20.50
C GLU A 166 -0.39 23.84 -19.81
N TRP A 167 -0.55 24.01 -18.49
CA TRP A 167 0.28 24.88 -17.66
C TRP A 167 1.58 24.22 -17.17
N GLY A 168 1.80 22.94 -17.52
CA GLY A 168 3.06 22.23 -17.31
C GLY A 168 3.08 21.24 -16.14
N ASP A 169 2.15 21.36 -15.20
CA ASP A 169 2.06 20.43 -14.05
C ASP A 169 1.37 19.12 -14.44
N LEU A 170 1.43 18.14 -13.53
CA LEU A 170 0.68 16.89 -13.66
C LEU A 170 -0.78 17.10 -13.22
N SER A 171 -1.70 16.33 -13.80
CA SER A 171 -3.08 16.28 -13.36
C SER A 171 -3.16 15.93 -11.87
N TYR A 172 -4.05 16.59 -11.12
CA TYR A 172 -4.17 16.38 -9.66
C TYR A 172 -4.48 14.91 -9.33
N LEU A 173 -5.47 14.33 -10.01
CA LEU A 173 -5.75 12.90 -9.94
C LEU A 173 -5.03 12.15 -11.06
N PRO A 174 -4.60 10.90 -10.81
CA PRO A 174 -4.13 10.03 -11.88
C PRO A 174 -5.28 9.66 -12.82
N GLU A 175 -5.00 9.55 -14.11
CA GLU A 175 -5.92 9.06 -15.15
C GLU A 175 -6.04 7.53 -15.10
N SER A 176 -4.97 6.85 -14.68
CA SER A 176 -4.91 5.40 -14.51
C SER A 176 -3.80 4.99 -13.54
N TYR A 177 -3.79 3.72 -13.15
CA TYR A 177 -2.67 3.11 -12.43
C TYR A 177 -2.00 2.07 -13.31
N VAL A 178 -0.67 1.98 -13.22
CA VAL A 178 0.12 1.06 -14.04
C VAL A 178 1.02 0.22 -13.15
N VAL A 179 0.91 -1.11 -13.25
CA VAL A 179 1.87 -2.05 -12.68
C VAL A 179 2.81 -2.47 -13.79
N PHE A 180 4.10 -2.22 -13.64
CA PHE A 180 5.10 -2.55 -14.65
C PHE A 180 6.39 -3.09 -14.02
N ASP A 181 7.16 -3.78 -14.86
CA ASP A 181 8.53 -4.17 -14.55
C ASP A 181 9.47 -3.12 -15.14
N PRO A 182 10.24 -2.37 -14.31
CA PRO A 182 11.21 -1.39 -14.80
C PRO A 182 12.25 -1.98 -15.76
N ASP A 183 12.57 -3.27 -15.64
CA ASP A 183 13.53 -3.97 -16.50
C ASP A 183 12.88 -4.53 -17.78
N GLY A 184 11.56 -4.39 -17.94
CA GLY A 184 10.83 -4.76 -19.14
C GLY A 184 10.56 -6.26 -19.31
N GLY A 185 10.67 -7.05 -18.24
CA GLY A 185 10.44 -8.51 -18.28
C GLY A 185 8.97 -8.93 -18.40
N THR A 186 8.03 -8.05 -18.02
CA THR A 186 6.58 -8.33 -18.08
C THR A 186 5.82 -7.17 -18.75
N ALA A 187 4.78 -7.50 -19.52
CA ALA A 187 3.89 -6.49 -20.09
C ALA A 187 3.19 -5.70 -18.98
N PRO A 188 3.09 -4.36 -19.10
CA PRO A 188 2.47 -3.54 -18.06
C PRO A 188 0.96 -3.82 -17.96
N GLY A 189 0.47 -3.93 -16.73
CA GLY A 189 -0.96 -3.96 -16.41
C GLY A 189 -1.48 -2.55 -16.17
N VAL A 190 -2.59 -2.18 -16.81
CA VAL A 190 -3.23 -0.85 -16.70
C VAL A 190 -4.58 -0.99 -16.02
N PHE A 191 -4.85 -0.12 -15.06
CA PHE A 191 -6.04 -0.11 -14.22
C PHE A 191 -6.70 1.27 -14.28
N ALA A 192 -8.04 1.31 -14.24
CA ALA A 192 -8.79 2.56 -14.26
C ALA A 192 -8.52 3.42 -13.01
N GLN A 193 -8.85 4.72 -13.10
CA GLN A 193 -8.67 5.71 -12.03
C GLN A 193 -9.33 5.33 -10.69
N ASP A 194 -10.44 4.59 -10.71
CA ASP A 194 -11.17 4.13 -9.52
C ASP A 194 -10.69 2.75 -9.02
N SER A 195 -9.69 2.15 -9.67
CA SER A 195 -9.28 0.77 -9.48
C SER A 195 -7.93 0.65 -8.74
N VAL A 196 -7.63 1.58 -7.82
CA VAL A 196 -6.35 1.63 -7.12
C VAL A 196 -6.06 0.37 -6.29
N TRP A 197 -7.09 -0.15 -5.60
CA TRP A 197 -6.98 -1.42 -4.85
C TRP A 197 -6.75 -2.61 -5.77
N GLY A 198 -7.37 -2.61 -6.95
CA GLY A 198 -7.13 -3.61 -7.99
C GLY A 198 -5.69 -3.60 -8.48
N ALA A 199 -5.12 -2.40 -8.67
CA ALA A 199 -3.72 -2.23 -9.05
C ALA A 199 -2.75 -2.70 -7.95
N LEU A 200 -3.03 -2.37 -6.68
CA LEU A 200 -2.26 -2.86 -5.53
C LEU A 200 -2.32 -4.39 -5.42
N HIS A 201 -3.51 -4.97 -5.60
CA HIS A 201 -3.69 -6.42 -5.59
C HIS A 201 -2.92 -7.10 -6.73
N ALA A 202 -2.92 -6.51 -7.93
CA ALA A 202 -2.13 -7.00 -9.04
C ALA A 202 -0.62 -6.95 -8.75
N LEU A 203 -0.13 -5.86 -8.15
CA LEU A 203 1.27 -5.77 -7.72
C LEU A 203 1.65 -6.89 -6.73
N ARG A 204 0.75 -7.23 -5.79
CA ARG A 204 0.96 -8.30 -4.80
C ARG A 204 0.96 -9.70 -5.43
N THR A 205 0.08 -9.95 -6.40
CA THR A 205 -0.18 -11.29 -6.92
C THR A 205 0.62 -11.66 -8.17
N THR A 206 1.12 -10.67 -8.91
CA THR A 206 1.91 -10.91 -10.14
C THR A 206 3.38 -11.19 -9.82
N CYS A 207 3.80 -11.00 -8.57
CA CYS A 207 5.13 -11.31 -8.07
C CYS A 207 5.37 -12.84 -8.08
N PRO A 208 6.32 -13.37 -8.89
CA PRO A 208 6.53 -14.81 -9.03
C PRO A 208 7.00 -15.53 -7.76
N GLY A 209 7.43 -14.80 -6.72
CA GLY A 209 7.96 -15.38 -5.48
C GLY A 209 7.03 -15.33 -4.26
N LEU A 210 5.82 -14.77 -4.39
CA LEU A 210 4.81 -14.77 -3.32
C LEU A 210 3.91 -16.03 -3.34
N GLY A 211 4.13 -16.96 -4.29
CA GLY A 211 3.30 -18.14 -4.53
C GLY A 211 4.01 -19.50 -4.58
N GLY A 212 5.25 -19.62 -4.11
CA GLY A 212 5.97 -20.91 -4.05
C GLY A 212 5.98 -21.51 -2.64
N PRO A 213 5.78 -22.84 -2.45
CA PRO A 213 6.13 -23.48 -1.19
C PRO A 213 7.64 -23.28 -0.92
N PRO A 214 8.08 -23.22 0.36
CA PRO A 214 9.50 -23.07 0.66
C PRO A 214 10.29 -24.15 -0.06
N ASP A 215 11.21 -23.73 -0.94
CA ASP A 215 12.20 -24.61 -1.55
C ASP A 215 12.92 -25.33 -0.41
N LEU A 216 12.58 -26.60 -0.23
CA LEU A 216 13.40 -27.48 0.58
C LEU A 216 14.77 -27.52 -0.09
N PRO A 217 15.86 -27.25 0.63
CA PRO A 217 17.18 -27.37 0.05
C PRO A 217 17.35 -28.80 -0.47
N ASP A 218 17.69 -28.88 -1.75
CA ASP A 218 17.94 -30.09 -2.50
C ASP A 218 18.82 -31.03 -1.66
N SER A 219 18.25 -32.15 -1.21
CA SER A 219 18.93 -33.17 -0.40
C SER A 219 19.93 -34.00 -1.22
N SER A 220 20.38 -33.47 -2.35
CA SER A 220 21.25 -34.14 -3.31
C SER A 220 22.72 -33.73 -3.18
N VAL A 221 23.25 -33.59 -1.96
CA VAL A 221 24.71 -33.65 -1.72
C VAL A 221 25.05 -34.39 -0.42
N LEU A 222 24.67 -35.67 -0.34
CA LEU A 222 25.29 -36.61 0.60
C LEU A 222 25.57 -37.95 -0.07
N ALA A 223 26.70 -38.02 -0.79
CA ALA A 223 27.53 -39.19 -1.05
C ALA A 223 28.80 -38.67 -1.75
N ASN A 224 30.06 -38.97 -1.39
CA ASN A 224 30.64 -39.94 -0.47
C ASN A 224 32.12 -39.52 -0.20
N PRO A 225 32.83 -40.18 0.73
CA PRO A 225 34.12 -39.77 1.28
C PRO A 225 35.32 -40.33 0.50
N SER A 226 36.44 -39.61 0.53
CA SER A 226 37.81 -40.15 0.47
C SER A 226 38.80 -39.03 0.82
N GLY A 227 39.49 -39.14 1.96
CA GLY A 227 40.63 -38.28 2.31
C GLY A 227 41.94 -38.79 1.67
N PRO A 228 43.12 -38.56 2.28
CA PRO A 228 43.60 -37.36 2.96
C PRO A 228 44.83 -36.80 2.23
N SER A 229 45.18 -35.52 2.41
CA SER A 229 46.54 -35.04 2.14
C SER A 229 46.89 -33.90 3.09
N SER A 230 47.90 -34.19 3.90
CA SER A 230 48.55 -33.32 4.88
C SER A 230 49.53 -32.35 4.22
N SER A 231 49.57 -31.11 4.69
CA SER A 231 50.80 -30.29 4.86
C SER A 231 50.36 -28.93 5.43
N SER A 232 50.55 -28.67 6.72
CA SER A 232 51.71 -27.95 7.27
C SER A 232 51.67 -26.44 7.03
N ASP A 233 51.26 -25.72 8.07
CA ASP A 233 51.61 -24.34 8.44
C ASP A 233 53.15 -24.10 8.38
N PRO A 234 53.67 -22.86 8.18
CA PRO A 234 53.57 -21.82 9.23
C PRO A 234 53.60 -20.32 8.83
N SER A 235 52.97 -19.54 9.72
CA SER A 235 53.44 -18.28 10.34
C SER A 235 53.78 -17.00 9.55
N SER A 236 53.13 -15.93 10.04
CA SER A 236 53.69 -14.61 10.41
C SER A 236 53.86 -13.50 9.37
N SER A 237 53.19 -12.37 9.64
CA SER A 237 53.70 -10.98 9.84
C SER A 237 52.66 -9.99 9.29
N SER A 238 51.97 -9.21 10.12
CA SER A 238 52.37 -7.85 10.51
C SER A 238 52.62 -6.93 9.32
N ASP A 239 51.69 -6.03 9.01
CA ASP A 239 52.05 -4.62 8.80
C ASP A 239 50.87 -3.66 8.94
N ALA A 240 51.18 -2.54 9.58
CA ALA A 240 50.32 -1.43 9.91
C ALA A 240 50.28 -0.40 8.78
N SER A 241 49.23 0.44 8.78
CA SER A 241 49.13 1.86 8.33
C SER A 241 47.64 2.11 8.07
N ASP A 242 46.88 2.74 8.95
CA ASP A 242 46.87 4.19 9.21
C ASP A 242 46.97 5.03 7.94
N THR A 243 45.82 5.45 7.41
CA THR A 243 45.66 6.83 6.91
C THR A 243 44.23 7.27 7.15
N SER A 244 44.11 8.17 8.11
CA SER A 244 42.99 9.08 8.31
C SER A 244 42.66 9.84 7.02
N GLY A 245 41.40 9.78 6.60
CA GLY A 245 40.83 10.54 5.49
C GLY A 245 39.61 11.33 5.95
N ARG A 246 39.88 12.45 6.61
CA ARG A 246 38.94 13.52 6.97
C ARG A 246 38.26 14.08 5.71
N TRP A 247 36.93 14.08 5.68
CA TRP A 247 36.15 14.87 4.75
C TRP A 247 35.18 15.74 5.56
N ASP A 248 35.51 17.03 5.63
CA ASP A 248 34.59 18.09 6.03
C ASP A 248 33.77 18.45 4.78
N PHE A 249 32.45 18.20 4.79
CA PHE A 249 31.40 18.97 4.11
C PHE A 249 30.06 18.71 4.81
#